data_AF-A0AAV5L6H3-F1
#
_entry.id   AF-A0AAV5L6H3-F1
#
_cell.length_a   1.000
_cell.length_b   1.000
_cell.length_c   1.000
_cell.angle_alpha   90.00
_cell.angle_beta   90.00
_cell.angle_gamma   90.00
#
_symmetry.space_group_name_H-M   'P 1'
#
loop_
_entity.id
_entity.type
_entity.pdbx_description
1 polymer ?
#
loop_
_entity_poly.entity_id
_entity_poly.type
_entity_poly.pdbx_seq_one_letter_code
_entity_poly.pdbx_strand_id
1 'polypeptide(L)'
;MKYAGSVMEIGFLFQLYSPVQASPLTCLKDHPRKGEKLTLSPSGTLAAITDSLGRILLLDTQALVVVRLWKGYRDASCLFMELLVNRDQPGSSSFYYEPTKSDYCLCLAIHAPRKGIVEVWQMRTGPRLLTIQCAKGSRLLQPSYRFGSSLGSPYVPLEAFLLNGDSGQLSVLNRFLN
;
A
#
# COMPACT_ATOMS: atom_id res chain seq x y z
N MET A 1 -42.88 -7.21 20.58
CA MET A 1 -42.09 -6.27 21.41
C MET A 1 -41.02 -7.06 22.17
N LYS A 2 -39.76 -6.91 21.73
CA LYS A 2 -38.48 -6.94 22.47
C LYS A 2 -37.39 -7.49 21.55
N TYR A 3 -36.54 -6.57 21.10
CA TYR A 3 -35.27 -6.77 20.42
C TYR A 3 -34.18 -7.12 21.44
N ALA A 4 -33.30 -8.04 21.06
CA ALA A 4 -31.89 -8.16 21.44
C ALA A 4 -31.31 -9.17 20.44
N GLY A 5 -30.34 -8.91 19.57
CA GLY A 5 -29.16 -8.08 19.69
C GLY A 5 -27.97 -8.96 19.30
N SER A 6 -27.97 -9.48 18.06
CA SER A 6 -26.91 -10.33 17.53
C SER A 6 -25.84 -9.47 16.85
N VAL A 7 -24.62 -9.63 17.34
CA VAL A 7 -23.39 -8.95 16.94
C VAL A 7 -23.14 -9.15 15.44
N MET A 8 -22.94 -8.03 14.74
CA MET A 8 -22.70 -7.96 13.30
C MET A 8 -21.25 -8.37 13.00
N GLU A 9 -21.06 -9.57 12.44
CA GLU A 9 -19.82 -9.93 11.75
C GLU A 9 -19.69 -9.08 10.48
N ILE A 10 -18.55 -8.40 10.34
CA ILE A 10 -18.22 -7.63 9.14
C ILE A 10 -17.84 -8.63 8.04
N GLY A 11 -18.85 -9.11 7.33
CA GLY A 11 -18.71 -9.86 6.09
C GLY A 11 -18.15 -8.96 4.99
N PHE A 12 -17.03 -9.37 4.40
CA PHE A 12 -16.56 -8.83 3.14
C PHE A 12 -17.55 -9.22 2.04
N LEU A 13 -18.28 -8.23 1.51
CA LEU A 13 -19.13 -8.36 0.33
C LEU A 13 -18.25 -8.60 -0.91
N PHE A 14 -18.10 -9.86 -1.30
CA PHE A 14 -17.87 -10.22 -2.70
C PHE A 14 -19.24 -10.51 -3.33
N GLN A 15 -19.60 -9.73 -4.34
CA GLN A 15 -20.89 -9.80 -5.01
C GLN A 15 -20.91 -10.94 -6.04
N LEU A 16 -21.82 -11.89 -5.80
CA LEU A 16 -22.49 -12.81 -6.75
C LEU A 16 -21.67 -13.31 -7.96
N TYR A 17 -20.93 -14.40 -7.77
CA TYR A 17 -20.97 -15.63 -8.57
C TYR A 17 -20.45 -16.75 -7.64
N SER A 18 -21.05 -17.95 -7.73
CA SER A 18 -20.80 -19.19 -6.97
C SER A 18 -19.46 -19.28 -6.20
N PRO A 19 -19.41 -19.80 -4.95
CA PRO A 19 -18.14 -20.03 -4.27
C PRO A 19 -17.35 -21.08 -5.05
N VAL A 20 -16.47 -20.62 -5.94
CA VAL A 20 -15.36 -21.41 -6.42
C VAL A 20 -14.58 -21.74 -5.16
N GLN A 21 -14.60 -23.02 -4.78
CA GLN A 21 -13.76 -23.54 -3.73
C GLN A 21 -12.31 -23.20 -4.13
N ALA A 22 -11.78 -22.12 -3.56
CA ALA A 22 -10.43 -21.69 -3.79
C ALA A 22 -9.52 -22.72 -3.13
N SER A 23 -9.08 -23.72 -3.91
CA SER A 23 -8.03 -24.62 -3.49
C SER A 23 -6.76 -23.76 -3.31
N PRO A 24 -6.10 -23.79 -2.13
CA PRO A 24 -4.87 -23.04 -1.95
C PRO A 24 -3.84 -23.56 -2.96
N LEU A 25 -3.55 -22.76 -4.00
CA LEU A 25 -2.61 -23.12 -5.07
C LEU A 25 -1.21 -23.39 -4.50
N THR A 26 -0.84 -22.64 -3.46
CA THR A 26 0.32 -22.89 -2.60
C THR A 26 0.00 -22.37 -1.21
N CYS A 27 0.45 -23.07 -0.17
CA CYS A 27 0.37 -22.58 1.20
C CYS A 27 1.76 -22.13 1.62
N LEU A 28 1.95 -20.82 1.87
CA LEU A 28 3.18 -20.31 2.45
C LEU A 28 3.19 -20.65 3.95
N LYS A 29 3.52 -21.91 4.27
CA LYS A 29 3.60 -22.42 5.65
C LYS A 29 4.91 -21.97 6.28
N ASP A 30 4.90 -20.79 6.90
CA ASP A 30 6.03 -20.28 7.69
C ASP A 30 5.73 -20.38 9.20
N HIS A 31 5.44 -21.58 9.72
CA HIS A 31 5.13 -21.78 11.15
C HIS A 31 6.33 -21.36 12.03
N PRO A 32 6.13 -20.63 13.14
CA PRO A 32 4.87 -20.28 13.83
C PRO A 32 4.17 -19.01 13.33
N ARG A 33 4.62 -18.43 12.22
CA ARG A 33 4.15 -17.12 11.74
C ARG A 33 2.79 -17.23 11.06
N LYS A 34 1.93 -16.27 11.37
CA LYS A 34 0.63 -16.06 10.73
C LYS A 34 0.70 -14.73 9.97
N GLY A 35 0.29 -14.73 8.70
CA GLY A 35 0.06 -13.49 7.97
C GLY A 35 -1.15 -12.78 8.58
N GLU A 36 -1.02 -11.48 8.85
CA GLU A 36 -2.07 -10.68 9.50
C GLU A 36 -2.80 -9.79 8.50
N LYS A 37 -2.06 -9.20 7.56
CA LYS A 37 -2.62 -8.31 6.52
C LYS A 37 -1.93 -8.60 5.20
N LEU A 38 -2.70 -8.51 4.12
CA LEU A 38 -2.23 -8.63 2.74
C LEU A 38 -2.72 -7.42 1.96
N THR A 39 -1.81 -6.74 1.28
CA THR A 39 -2.10 -5.62 0.39
C THR A 39 -1.57 -5.97 -1.00
N LEU A 40 -2.39 -5.86 -2.05
CA LEU A 40 -1.99 -6.08 -3.44
C LEU A 40 -1.58 -4.78 -4.12
N SER A 41 -0.61 -4.84 -5.04
CA SER A 41 -0.37 -3.74 -5.97
C SER A 41 -1.55 -3.56 -6.93
N PRO A 42 -1.76 -2.39 -7.55
CA PRO A 42 -2.85 -2.19 -8.50
C PRO A 42 -2.84 -3.17 -9.68
N SER A 43 -1.64 -3.54 -10.13
CA SER A 43 -1.44 -4.54 -11.18
C SER A 43 -1.66 -5.99 -10.73
N GLY A 44 -1.79 -6.21 -9.42
CA GLY A 44 -1.85 -7.54 -8.82
C GLY A 44 -0.55 -8.35 -8.91
N THR A 45 0.55 -7.80 -9.44
CA THR A 45 1.84 -8.51 -9.64
C THR A 45 2.72 -8.59 -8.39
N LEU A 46 2.39 -7.80 -7.37
CA LEU A 46 3.08 -7.74 -6.09
C LEU A 46 2.06 -7.81 -4.94
N ALA A 47 2.45 -8.46 -3.85
CA ALA A 47 1.71 -8.42 -2.60
C ALA A 47 2.65 -8.10 -1.43
N ALA A 48 2.24 -7.19 -0.55
CA ALA A 48 2.89 -6.97 0.74
C ALA A 48 2.11 -7.74 1.82
N ILE A 49 2.81 -8.55 2.60
CA ILE A 49 2.23 -9.36 3.67
C ILE A 49 2.92 -9.01 4.98
N THR A 50 2.16 -8.53 5.96
CA THR A 50 2.65 -8.34 7.34
C THR A 50 2.41 -9.61 8.14
N ASP A 51 3.33 -9.99 9.00
CA ASP A 51 3.17 -11.14 9.90
C ASP A 51 3.13 -10.77 11.38
N SER A 52 2.72 -11.74 12.20
CA SER A 52 2.60 -11.62 13.65
C SER A 52 3.91 -11.45 14.42
N LEU A 53 5.08 -11.62 13.77
CA LEU A 53 6.39 -11.43 14.39
C LEU A 53 7.04 -10.09 14.01
N GLY A 54 6.35 -9.26 13.23
CA GLY A 54 6.84 -7.96 12.79
C GLY A 54 7.80 -8.04 11.62
N ARG A 55 7.50 -8.92 10.66
CA ARG A 55 8.11 -8.93 9.34
C ARG A 55 7.12 -8.43 8.30
N ILE A 56 7.68 -7.91 7.21
CA ILE A 56 6.93 -7.60 6.00
C ILE A 56 7.58 -8.37 4.86
N LEU A 57 6.80 -9.16 4.14
CA LEU A 57 7.21 -9.91 2.97
C LEU A 57 6.66 -9.21 1.73
N LEU A 58 7.52 -8.93 0.76
CA LEU A 58 7.09 -8.61 -0.60
C LEU A 58 7.09 -9.90 -1.41
N LEU A 59 5.93 -10.28 -1.91
CA LEU A 59 5.71 -11.49 -2.69
C LEU A 59 5.51 -11.12 -4.17
N ASP A 60 6.15 -11.85 -5.07
CA ASP A 60 5.73 -11.94 -6.46
C ASP A 60 4.51 -12.85 -6.55
N THR A 61 3.39 -12.33 -7.05
CA THR A 61 2.14 -13.11 -7.11
C THR A 61 2.07 -14.08 -8.29
N GLN A 62 2.88 -13.87 -9.33
CA GLN A 62 2.93 -14.76 -10.49
C GLN A 62 3.88 -15.94 -10.22
N ALA A 63 5.09 -15.63 -9.75
CA ALA A 63 6.09 -16.63 -9.42
C ALA A 63 5.91 -17.25 -8.03
N LEU A 64 5.07 -16.65 -7.17
CA LEU A 64 4.79 -17.09 -5.80
C LEU A 64 6.06 -17.15 -4.92
N VAL A 65 7.01 -16.24 -5.16
CA VAL A 65 8.28 -16.15 -4.41
C VAL A 65 8.38 -14.85 -3.63
N VAL A 66 8.95 -14.92 -2.43
CA VAL A 66 9.27 -13.73 -1.64
C VAL A 66 10.49 -13.06 -2.26
N VAL A 67 10.32 -11.83 -2.73
CA VAL A 67 11.35 -11.05 -3.42
C VAL A 67 12.03 -10.02 -2.52
N ARG A 68 11.43 -9.70 -1.36
CA ARG A 68 12.02 -8.80 -0.37
C ARG A 68 11.46 -9.03 1.03
N LEU A 69 12.27 -8.78 2.06
CA LEU A 69 11.90 -8.96 3.47
C LEU A 69 12.35 -7.74 4.29
N TRP A 70 11.45 -7.21 5.11
CA TRP A 70 11.77 -6.25 6.16
C TRP A 70 11.52 -6.85 7.54
N LYS A 71 12.37 -6.55 8.52
CA LYS A 71 12.32 -7.09 9.90
C LYS A 71 12.16 -5.98 10.93
N GLY A 72 11.47 -6.28 12.04
CA GLY A 72 11.26 -5.34 13.14
C GLY A 72 10.16 -4.31 12.87
N TYR A 73 9.19 -4.64 12.04
CA TYR A 73 8.03 -3.82 11.67
C TYR A 73 6.74 -4.39 12.30
N ARG A 74 6.77 -4.62 13.61
CA ARG A 74 5.59 -5.12 14.35
C ARG A 74 4.45 -4.10 14.26
N ASP A 75 3.24 -4.62 14.09
CA ASP A 75 2.00 -3.86 13.93
C ASP A 75 1.99 -2.93 12.69
N ALA A 76 2.88 -3.18 11.71
CA ALA A 76 2.96 -2.34 10.54
C ALA A 76 1.73 -2.46 9.63
N SER A 77 1.50 -1.41 8.86
CA SER A 77 0.52 -1.39 7.77
C SER A 77 1.20 -0.94 6.49
N CYS A 78 0.83 -1.58 5.38
CA CYS A 78 1.45 -1.36 4.08
C CYS A 78 0.41 -0.92 3.05
N LEU A 79 0.75 0.09 2.26
CA LEU A 79 -0.04 0.57 1.13
C LEU A 79 0.90 0.79 -0.07
N PHE A 80 0.48 0.35 -1.25
CA PHE A 80 1.19 0.69 -2.48
C PHE A 80 0.87 2.12 -2.86
N MET A 81 1.83 2.85 -3.42
CA MET A 81 1.64 4.21 -3.93
C MET A 81 2.54 4.44 -5.13
N GLU A 82 2.31 5.49 -5.89
CA GLU A 82 3.15 5.87 -7.03
C GLU A 82 3.80 7.23 -6.82
N LEU A 83 5.09 7.31 -7.12
CA LEU A 83 5.90 8.48 -6.80
C LEU A 83 6.63 8.95 -8.05
N LEU A 84 6.52 10.25 -8.34
CA LEU A 84 7.12 10.87 -9.51
C LEU A 84 8.65 10.84 -9.36
N VAL A 85 9.35 10.27 -10.34
CA VAL A 85 10.82 10.10 -10.31
C VAL A 85 11.53 11.12 -11.21
N ASN A 86 10.85 11.61 -12.25
CA ASN A 86 11.49 12.32 -13.35
C ASN A 86 11.28 13.84 -13.31
N ARG A 87 11.50 14.48 -12.15
CA ARG A 87 11.33 15.95 -12.03
C ARG A 87 12.48 16.76 -12.62
N ASP A 88 13.71 16.23 -12.57
CA ASP A 88 14.92 17.02 -12.82
C ASP A 88 15.67 16.56 -14.08
N GLN A 89 14.98 16.31 -15.20
CA GLN A 89 15.69 16.24 -16.49
C GLN A 89 16.05 17.66 -16.94
N PRO A 90 17.35 18.04 -17.00
CA PRO A 90 17.79 19.36 -17.43
C PRO A 90 17.64 19.51 -18.95
N GLY A 91 16.39 19.60 -19.40
CA GLY A 91 15.98 19.68 -20.80
C GLY A 91 14.47 19.78 -21.02
N SER A 92 13.63 19.42 -20.04
CA SER A 92 12.17 19.60 -20.10
C SER A 92 11.77 21.01 -19.65
N SER A 93 12.31 22.03 -20.32
CA SER A 93 11.85 23.41 -20.19
C SER A 93 10.66 23.69 -21.11
N SER A 94 9.59 22.88 -21.01
CA SER A 94 8.31 23.20 -21.63
C SER A 94 7.29 23.46 -20.51
N PHE A 95 6.67 24.63 -20.54
CA PHE A 95 5.62 25.06 -19.60
C PHE A 95 4.36 24.17 -19.58
N TYR A 96 4.36 23.02 -20.27
CA TYR A 96 3.21 22.14 -20.51
C TYR A 96 3.55 20.64 -20.38
N TYR A 97 4.64 20.26 -19.69
CA TYR A 97 4.91 18.83 -19.47
C TYR A 97 3.95 18.24 -18.43
N GLU A 98 2.96 17.50 -18.91
CA GLU A 98 2.05 16.71 -18.08
C GLU A 98 2.65 15.31 -17.81
N PRO A 99 2.91 14.94 -16.53
CA PRO A 99 3.48 13.64 -16.21
C PRO A 99 2.57 12.49 -16.66
N THR A 100 3.19 11.51 -17.30
CA THR A 100 2.55 10.28 -17.73
C THR A 100 2.85 9.15 -16.75
N LYS A 101 2.19 8.00 -16.91
CA LYS A 101 2.41 6.82 -16.05
C LYS A 101 3.88 6.39 -15.95
N SER A 102 4.67 6.54 -17.01
CA SER A 102 6.09 6.15 -17.02
C SER A 102 6.98 7.03 -16.15
N ASP A 103 6.51 8.22 -15.77
CA ASP A 103 7.28 9.16 -14.94
C ASP A 103 7.18 8.80 -13.45
N TYR A 104 6.27 7.91 -13.10
CA TYR A 104 6.05 7.43 -11.74
C TYR A 104 6.67 6.05 -11.53
N CYS A 105 7.24 5.84 -10.35
CA CYS A 105 7.62 4.52 -9.87
C CYS A 105 6.63 3.99 -8.84
N LEU A 106 6.38 2.69 -8.90
CA LEU A 106 5.63 1.99 -7.86
C LEU A 106 6.47 1.92 -6.59
N CYS A 107 5.84 2.25 -5.47
CA CYS A 107 6.43 2.27 -4.15
C CYS A 107 5.57 1.52 -3.14
N LEU A 108 6.19 1.08 -2.06
CA LEU A 108 5.52 0.56 -0.87
C LEU A 108 5.72 1.54 0.28
N ALA A 109 4.63 2.14 0.75
CA ALA A 109 4.59 2.88 2.00
C ALA A 109 4.40 1.90 3.15
N ILE A 110 5.31 1.95 4.12
CA ILE A 110 5.32 1.12 5.32
C ILE A 110 5.17 2.04 6.52
N HIS A 111 4.01 2.02 7.17
CA HIS A 111 3.83 2.67 8.45
C HIS A 111 4.15 1.69 9.57
N ALA A 112 5.08 2.09 10.45
CA ALA A 112 5.58 1.29 11.56
C ALA A 112 5.27 2.00 12.89
N PRO A 113 4.07 1.78 13.48
CA PRO A 113 3.61 2.51 14.66
C PRO A 113 4.59 2.43 15.84
N ARG A 114 5.20 1.27 16.08
CA ARG A 114 6.16 1.07 17.18
C ARG A 114 7.46 1.84 17.02
N LYS A 115 7.84 2.13 15.78
CA LYS A 115 9.02 2.94 15.46
C LYS A 115 8.67 4.42 15.36
N GLY A 116 7.38 4.78 15.28
CA GLY A 116 6.95 6.15 15.05
C GLY A 116 7.36 6.69 13.68
N ILE A 117 7.42 5.83 12.66
CA ILE A 117 7.85 6.23 11.30
C ILE A 117 6.96 5.69 10.19
N VAL A 118 6.96 6.40 9.07
CA VAL A 118 6.55 5.91 7.75
C VAL A 118 7.78 5.88 6.85
N GLU A 119 8.06 4.73 6.24
CA GLU A 119 9.10 4.59 5.21
C GLU A 119 8.46 4.37 3.85
N VAL A 120 9.01 4.94 2.79
CA VAL A 120 8.61 4.62 1.41
C VAL A 120 9.77 3.97 0.70
N TRP A 121 9.51 2.79 0.15
CA TRP A 121 10.48 1.97 -0.56
C TRP A 121 10.11 1.86 -2.03
N GLN A 122 11.08 2.06 -2.92
CA GLN A 122 10.87 1.85 -4.35
C GLN A 122 10.76 0.36 -4.64
N MET A 123 9.74 -0.03 -5.39
CA MET A 123 9.55 -1.40 -5.84
C MET A 123 10.36 -1.68 -7.11
N ARG A 124 10.79 -2.92 -7.34
CA ARG A 124 10.63 -4.10 -6.46
C ARG A 124 11.79 -4.24 -5.47
N THR A 125 13.01 -3.96 -5.92
CA THR A 125 14.27 -4.09 -5.16
C THR A 125 14.97 -2.75 -4.96
N GLY A 126 14.28 -1.63 -5.22
CA GLY A 126 14.86 -0.29 -5.15
C GLY A 126 15.13 0.22 -3.73
N PRO A 127 15.78 1.38 -3.59
CA PRO A 127 16.16 1.96 -2.31
C PRO A 127 14.97 2.42 -1.48
N ARG A 128 15.24 2.78 -0.22
CA ARG A 128 14.32 3.56 0.60
C ARG A 128 14.38 5.01 0.11
N LEU A 129 13.26 5.54 -0.34
CA LEU A 129 13.17 6.88 -0.91
C LEU A 129 12.97 7.94 0.18
N LEU A 130 12.19 7.64 1.23
CA LEU A 130 11.94 8.58 2.31
C LEU A 130 11.65 7.90 3.65
N THR A 131 11.81 8.66 4.72
CA THR A 131 11.42 8.29 6.08
C THR A 131 10.83 9.51 6.77
N ILE A 132 9.57 9.41 7.20
CA ILE A 132 8.83 10.48 7.88
C ILE A 132 8.58 10.03 9.31
N GLN A 133 8.85 10.90 10.28
CA GLN A 133 8.43 10.69 11.66
C GLN A 133 6.92 10.92 11.77
N CYS A 134 6.21 10.06 12.49
CA CYS A 134 4.78 10.17 12.70
C CYS A 134 4.40 10.12 14.18
N ALA A 135 3.37 10.88 14.52
CA ALA A 135 2.78 10.89 15.85
C ALA A 135 2.18 9.53 16.23
N LYS A 136 1.94 9.32 17.53
CA LYS A 136 1.18 8.17 18.00
C LYS A 136 -0.23 8.24 17.41
N GLY A 137 -0.80 7.09 17.05
CA GLY A 137 -2.15 7.03 16.47
C GLY A 137 -2.23 7.42 15.00
N SER A 138 -1.11 7.78 14.35
CA SER A 138 -1.08 8.01 12.91
C SER A 138 -1.56 6.81 12.10
N ARG A 139 -2.13 7.08 10.92
CA ARG A 139 -2.65 6.04 10.02
C ARG A 139 -2.33 6.36 8.57
N LEU A 140 -1.97 5.33 7.80
CA LEU A 140 -1.96 5.43 6.35
C LEU A 140 -3.36 5.18 5.80
N LEU A 141 -3.75 5.99 4.83
CA LEU A 141 -5.04 5.93 4.18
C LEU A 141 -4.83 5.96 2.66
N GLN A 142 -5.74 5.32 1.93
CA GLN A 142 -5.84 5.46 0.48
C GLN A 142 -7.28 5.78 0.10
N PRO A 143 -7.50 6.58 -0.95
CA PRO A 143 -8.83 6.76 -1.51
C PRO A 143 -9.37 5.41 -1.96
N SER A 144 -10.66 5.17 -1.71
CA SER A 144 -11.36 4.08 -2.38
C SER A 144 -11.30 4.27 -3.90
N TYR A 145 -11.02 3.19 -4.61
CA TYR A 145 -10.82 3.15 -6.06
C TYR A 145 -11.77 4.09 -6.81
N ARG A 146 -11.22 4.98 -7.64
CA ARG A 146 -12.00 5.88 -8.49
C ARG A 146 -12.43 5.09 -9.73
N PHE A 147 -13.71 4.82 -9.85
CA PHE A 147 -14.29 4.24 -11.05
C PHE A 147 -14.34 5.34 -12.14
N GLY A 148 -13.63 5.15 -13.24
CA GLY A 148 -13.70 6.01 -14.42
C GLY A 148 -12.57 7.04 -14.55
N SER A 149 -11.47 6.65 -15.18
CA SER A 149 -10.68 7.60 -15.98
C SER A 149 -11.34 7.68 -17.35
N SER A 150 -11.93 8.81 -17.70
CA SER A 150 -12.41 9.06 -19.05
C SER A 150 -11.24 9.05 -20.03
N LEU A 151 -11.47 8.61 -21.28
CA LEU A 151 -10.50 8.77 -22.36
C LEU A 151 -10.20 10.28 -22.51
N GLY A 152 -9.02 10.71 -22.06
CA GLY A 152 -8.58 12.11 -22.09
C GLY A 152 -8.32 12.77 -20.73
N SER A 153 -8.60 12.12 -19.59
CA SER A 153 -8.19 12.66 -18.29
C SER A 153 -6.69 12.45 -18.04
N PRO A 154 -5.99 13.40 -17.37
CA PRO A 154 -4.59 13.22 -16.99
C PRO A 154 -4.38 11.98 -16.11
N TYR A 155 -3.18 11.41 -16.14
CA TYR A 155 -2.84 10.26 -15.31
C TYR A 155 -2.87 10.65 -13.83
N VAL A 156 -3.69 9.94 -13.05
CA VAL A 156 -3.76 10.13 -11.60
C VAL A 156 -2.93 9.02 -10.94
N PRO A 157 -1.81 9.35 -10.28
CA PRO A 157 -0.99 8.34 -9.63
C PRO A 157 -1.71 7.72 -8.44
N LEU A 158 -1.30 6.53 -8.05
CA LEU A 158 -1.79 5.89 -6.82
C LEU A 158 -1.39 6.69 -5.58
N GLU A 159 -2.33 7.44 -5.03
CA GLU A 159 -2.11 8.28 -3.87
C GLU A 159 -2.18 7.51 -2.55
N ALA A 160 -1.37 7.95 -1.59
CA ALA A 160 -1.44 7.55 -0.18
C ALA A 160 -1.40 8.79 0.70
N PHE A 161 -2.13 8.75 1.80
CA PHE A 161 -2.27 9.85 2.74
C PHE A 161 -1.83 9.40 4.13
N LEU A 162 -1.19 10.31 4.86
CA LEU A 162 -0.86 10.12 6.26
C LEU A 162 -1.77 11.01 7.11
N LEU A 163 -2.60 10.37 7.93
CA LEU A 163 -3.35 11.01 9.00
C LEU A 163 -2.45 11.15 10.22
N ASN A 164 -2.22 12.37 10.68
CA ASN A 164 -1.54 12.66 11.93
C ASN A 164 -2.46 12.29 13.11
N GLY A 165 -1.96 11.47 14.04
CA GLY A 165 -2.76 11.01 15.16
C GLY A 165 -3.01 12.06 16.25
N ASP A 166 -2.12 13.04 16.41
CA ASP A 166 -2.25 14.09 17.44
C ASP A 166 -3.09 15.27 16.93
N SER A 167 -2.80 15.75 15.71
CA SER A 167 -3.46 16.93 15.14
C SER A 167 -4.70 16.61 14.31
N GLY A 168 -4.90 15.35 13.91
CA GLY A 168 -5.93 14.96 12.95
C GLY A 168 -5.68 15.46 11.52
N GLN A 169 -4.53 16.09 11.25
CA GLN A 169 -4.20 16.62 9.94
C GLN A 169 -3.94 15.50 8.92
N LEU A 170 -4.48 15.63 7.72
CA LEU A 170 -4.21 14.74 6.60
C LEU A 170 -3.16 15.34 5.66
N SER A 171 -2.13 14.56 5.32
CA SER A 171 -1.06 14.97 4.40
C SER A 171 -0.89 13.97 3.25
N VAL A 172 -0.53 14.46 2.07
CA VAL A 172 -0.34 13.63 0.86
C VAL A 172 1.08 13.08 0.84
N LEU A 173 1.24 11.75 0.92
CA LEU A 173 2.54 11.09 1.01
C LEU A 173 3.35 11.18 -0.30
N ASN A 174 2.66 11.27 -1.44
CA ASN A 174 3.26 11.30 -2.77
C ASN A 174 4.09 12.56 -3.08
N ARG A 175 4.04 13.59 -2.22
CA ARG A 175 4.67 14.90 -2.47
C ARG A 175 5.93 15.14 -1.64
N PHE A 176 6.37 14.16 -0.85
CA PHE A 176 7.51 14.32 0.08
C PHE A 176 8.89 14.11 -0.54
N LEU A 177 9.00 13.91 -1.87
CA LEU A 177 10.26 14.07 -2.59
C LEU A 177 10.34 15.49 -3.13
N ASN A 178 10.94 16.37 -2.35
CA ASN A 178 11.44 17.67 -2.79
C ASN A 178 12.90 17.76 -2.37
#